data_AF-A0A5R8MSC3-F1
#
_entry.id   AF-A0A5R8MSC3-F1
#
_cell.length_a   1.000
_cell.length_b   1.000
_cell.length_c   1.000
_cell.angle_alpha   90.00
_cell.angle_beta   90.00
_cell.angle_gamma   90.00
#
_symmetry.space_group_name_H-M   'P 1'
#
loop_
_entity.id
_entity.type
_entity.pdbx_description
1 polymer ?
#
loop_
_entity_poly.entity_id
_entity_poly.type
_entity_poly.pdbx_seq_one_letter_code
_entity_poly.pdbx_strand_id
1 'polypeptide(L)'
;MPEQPLTLDAVLTDEAVLSTYRRMFAALARDSGAVVDDPVLVDIAETLFAAFAEAGEEWLTHEQMRFACRAYPADQFDNRLRVLRGLGAIREVFPKPNQLRYRASFTSVVGLMFVRRMMDDGGQSEMHRLLALEDLNVADPRTTMEEAGQSAVNLTRAFRLWALELVTLTMGTIEELREQAPKLWGTEEIARRAQGLHGTILTRWPELDRVCTDLRAAIYAYSDASRRAAGRLADSAGTTRNLTLLPTETWRTFAQTASRERLAAVLDGFVFDAPAPWHDPAAIARAVDE
;
A
#
# COMPACT_ATOMS: atom_id res chain seq x y z
N MET A 1 -23.75 28.18 25.85
CA MET A 1 -22.91 27.82 24.69
C MET A 1 -23.28 28.78 23.58
N PRO A 2 -22.41 29.74 23.19
CA PRO A 2 -22.76 30.62 22.08
C PRO A 2 -22.59 29.83 20.77
N GLU A 3 -23.67 29.73 20.00
CA GLU A 3 -23.63 29.27 18.61
C GLU A 3 -22.73 30.23 17.83
N GLN A 4 -21.58 29.74 17.36
CA GLN A 4 -20.76 30.48 16.40
C GLN A 4 -21.58 30.66 15.11
N PRO A 5 -21.72 31.88 14.59
CA PRO A 5 -22.45 32.08 13.35
C PRO A 5 -21.71 31.36 12.22
N LEU A 6 -22.41 30.46 11.52
CA LEU A 6 -21.97 29.84 10.27
C LEU A 6 -21.67 30.94 9.25
N THR A 7 -20.39 31.29 9.08
CA THR A 7 -19.96 32.29 8.11
C THR A 7 -19.92 31.68 6.71
N LEU A 8 -20.32 32.46 5.70
CA LEU A 8 -20.32 32.04 4.29
C LEU A 8 -18.95 31.52 3.83
N ASP A 9 -17.88 32.13 4.33
CA ASP A 9 -16.50 31.71 4.06
C ASP A 9 -16.17 30.32 4.64
N ALA A 10 -16.72 29.96 5.81
CA ALA A 10 -16.55 28.61 6.37
C ALA A 10 -17.27 27.56 5.51
N VAL A 11 -18.50 27.85 5.06
CA VAL A 11 -19.27 26.96 4.19
C VAL A 11 -18.61 26.79 2.81
N LEU A 12 -18.05 27.86 2.24
CA LEU A 12 -17.34 27.81 0.96
C LEU A 12 -15.99 27.08 1.08
N THR A 13 -15.31 27.21 2.22
CA THR A 13 -14.08 26.47 2.51
C THR A 13 -14.38 24.97 2.65
N ASP A 14 -15.44 24.61 3.38
CA ASP A 14 -15.88 23.23 3.55
C ASP A 14 -16.27 22.58 2.22
N GLU A 15 -17.03 23.28 1.35
CA GLU A 15 -17.39 22.75 0.02
C GLU A 15 -16.16 22.63 -0.90
N ALA A 16 -15.21 23.56 -0.81
CA ALA A 16 -13.95 23.47 -1.55
C ALA A 16 -13.12 22.25 -1.13
N VAL A 17 -13.04 21.98 0.18
CA VAL A 17 -12.38 20.81 0.75
C VAL A 17 -13.10 19.51 0.32
N LEU A 18 -14.42 19.46 0.44
CA LEU A 18 -15.24 18.33 -0.01
C LEU A 18 -15.08 18.05 -1.50
N SER A 19 -15.06 19.09 -2.33
CA SER A 19 -14.83 18.95 -3.77
C SER A 19 -13.44 18.38 -4.09
N THR A 20 -12.45 18.64 -3.24
CA THR A 20 -11.09 18.10 -3.38
C THR A 20 -11.04 16.62 -3.01
N TYR A 21 -11.68 16.23 -1.91
CA TYR A 21 -11.84 14.83 -1.53
C TYR A 21 -12.57 14.01 -2.60
N ARG A 22 -13.71 14.51 -3.11
CA ARG A 22 -14.46 13.86 -4.19
C ARG A 22 -13.59 13.64 -5.43
N ARG A 23 -12.79 14.64 -5.82
CA ARG A 23 -11.86 14.55 -6.96
C ARG A 23 -10.74 13.55 -6.72
N MET A 24 -10.17 13.53 -5.52
CA MET A 24 -9.08 12.61 -5.16
C MET A 24 -9.49 11.15 -5.27
N PHE A 25 -10.71 10.80 -4.85
CA PHE A 25 -11.19 9.41 -4.85
C PHE A 25 -12.10 9.06 -6.04
N ALA A 26 -12.28 9.96 -7.01
CA ALA A 26 -13.15 9.74 -8.16
C ALA A 26 -12.77 8.50 -8.98
N ALA A 27 -11.46 8.19 -9.05
CA ALA A 27 -10.94 7.01 -9.72
C ALA A 27 -11.38 5.67 -9.08
N LEU A 28 -11.81 5.71 -7.82
CA LEU A 28 -12.34 4.58 -7.05
C LEU A 28 -13.85 4.61 -6.86
N ALA A 29 -14.56 5.61 -7.39
CA ALA A 29 -16.00 5.71 -7.19
C ALA A 29 -16.77 4.93 -8.28
N ARG A 30 -17.67 4.04 -7.86
CA ARG A 30 -18.68 3.37 -8.71
C ARG A 30 -19.85 4.29 -9.02
N ASP A 31 -20.27 5.07 -8.01
CA ASP A 31 -21.22 6.20 -8.07
C ASP A 31 -20.93 7.15 -6.88
N SER A 32 -21.73 8.21 -6.69
CA SER A 32 -21.67 9.26 -5.64
C SER A 32 -21.64 8.81 -4.17
N GLY A 33 -21.34 7.54 -3.88
CA GLY A 33 -21.11 7.02 -2.54
C GLY A 33 -20.62 5.57 -2.44
N ALA A 34 -20.26 4.92 -3.56
CA ALA A 34 -19.86 3.50 -3.57
C ALA A 34 -18.47 3.32 -4.20
N VAL A 35 -17.67 2.40 -3.67
CA VAL A 35 -16.33 2.06 -4.20
C VAL A 35 -16.48 1.12 -5.41
N VAL A 36 -15.62 1.27 -6.42
CA VAL A 36 -15.53 0.41 -7.61
C VAL A 36 -15.15 -1.01 -7.18
N ASP A 37 -15.98 -1.97 -7.59
CA ASP A 37 -15.81 -3.41 -7.43
C ASP A 37 -15.24 -4.09 -8.69
N ASP A 38 -15.23 -3.39 -9.83
CA ASP A 38 -14.74 -3.88 -11.12
C ASP A 38 -13.41 -3.20 -11.53
N PRO A 39 -12.28 -3.94 -11.58
CA PRO A 39 -10.98 -3.41 -12.00
C PRO A 39 -11.00 -2.71 -13.37
N VAL A 40 -11.88 -3.14 -14.29
CA VAL A 40 -11.97 -2.55 -15.64
C VAL A 40 -12.35 -1.06 -15.59
N LEU A 41 -13.16 -0.67 -14.60
CA LEU A 41 -13.55 0.74 -14.42
C LEU A 41 -12.38 1.62 -13.94
N VAL A 42 -11.40 1.03 -13.25
CA VAL A 42 -10.16 1.70 -12.88
C VAL A 42 -9.25 1.83 -14.11
N ASP A 43 -9.15 0.77 -14.92
CA ASP A 43 -8.37 0.76 -16.17
C ASP A 43 -8.86 1.81 -17.18
N ILE A 44 -10.19 1.99 -17.32
CA ILE A 44 -10.78 3.04 -18.15
C ILE A 44 -10.38 4.44 -17.64
N ALA A 45 -10.43 4.67 -16.33
CA ALA A 45 -10.05 5.95 -15.73
C ALA A 45 -8.55 6.26 -15.96
N GLU A 46 -7.70 5.25 -15.85
CA GLU A 46 -6.28 5.35 -16.16
C GLU A 46 -6.03 5.69 -17.62
N THR A 47 -6.67 4.96 -18.54
CA THR A 47 -6.55 5.19 -19.98
C THR A 47 -6.98 6.62 -20.34
N LEU A 48 -8.04 7.13 -19.71
CA LEU A 48 -8.48 8.52 -19.91
C LEU A 48 -7.47 9.53 -19.38
N PHE A 49 -6.95 9.35 -18.16
CA PHE A 49 -6.00 10.29 -17.59
C PHE A 49 -4.66 10.28 -18.33
N ALA A 50 -4.21 9.12 -18.82
CA ALA A 50 -3.06 9.03 -19.72
C ALA A 50 -3.30 9.82 -21.02
N ALA A 51 -4.46 9.63 -21.66
CA ALA A 51 -4.81 10.38 -22.87
C ALA A 51 -4.88 11.90 -22.63
N PHE A 52 -5.38 12.34 -21.46
CA PHE A 52 -5.37 13.76 -21.09
C PHE A 52 -3.95 14.30 -20.86
N ALA A 53 -3.06 13.51 -20.27
CA ALA A 53 -1.67 13.88 -20.07
C ALA A 53 -0.91 13.99 -21.41
N GLU A 54 -1.13 13.04 -22.32
CA GLU A 54 -0.54 13.03 -23.66
C GLU A 54 -1.05 14.17 -24.56
N ALA A 55 -2.32 14.54 -24.43
CA ALA A 55 -2.90 15.65 -25.19
C ALA A 55 -2.39 17.03 -24.78
N GLY A 56 -1.76 17.16 -23.60
CA GLY A 56 -1.20 18.42 -23.11
C GLY A 56 -2.23 19.56 -23.08
N GLU A 57 -1.93 20.65 -23.79
CA GLU A 57 -2.79 21.85 -23.85
C GLU A 57 -4.00 21.71 -24.79
N GLU A 58 -4.05 20.66 -25.62
CA GLU A 58 -5.07 20.56 -26.68
C GLU A 58 -6.46 20.18 -26.15
N TRP A 59 -6.54 19.65 -24.93
CA TRP A 59 -7.74 19.11 -24.28
C TRP A 59 -8.38 17.97 -25.09
N LEU A 60 -9.30 17.19 -24.51
CA LEU A 60 -9.94 16.09 -25.23
C LEU A 60 -11.41 16.37 -25.52
N THR A 61 -11.87 15.97 -26.71
CA THR A 61 -13.28 15.83 -27.03
C THR A 61 -13.83 14.47 -26.58
N HIS A 62 -15.16 14.33 -26.54
CA HIS A 62 -15.78 13.05 -26.25
C HIS A 62 -15.37 11.95 -27.25
N GLU A 63 -15.27 12.28 -28.54
CA GLU A 63 -14.82 11.34 -29.57
C GLU A 63 -13.36 10.91 -29.35
N GLN A 64 -12.48 11.84 -28.98
CA GLN A 64 -11.08 11.52 -28.66
C GLN A 64 -10.97 10.66 -27.39
N MET A 65 -11.76 10.96 -26.35
CA MET A 65 -11.87 10.12 -25.15
C MET A 65 -12.33 8.70 -25.50
N ARG A 66 -13.36 8.58 -26.36
CA ARG A 66 -13.89 7.30 -26.83
C ARG A 66 -12.86 6.51 -27.65
N PHE A 67 -12.08 7.21 -28.48
CA PHE A 67 -11.02 6.60 -29.30
C PHE A 67 -9.86 6.07 -28.44
N ALA A 68 -9.46 6.83 -27.41
CA ALA A 68 -8.44 6.39 -26.45
C ALA A 68 -8.90 5.11 -25.72
N CYS A 69 -10.17 5.06 -25.30
CA CYS A 69 -10.76 3.92 -24.60
C CYS A 69 -11.35 2.84 -25.53
N ARG A 70 -10.88 2.72 -26.77
CA ARG A 70 -11.48 1.81 -27.77
C ARG A 70 -11.41 0.33 -27.44
N ALA A 71 -10.49 -0.07 -26.55
CA ALA A 71 -10.35 -1.44 -26.09
C ALA A 71 -11.49 -1.88 -25.15
N TYR A 72 -12.25 -0.94 -24.58
CA TYR A 72 -13.30 -1.22 -23.60
C TYR A 72 -14.71 -1.16 -24.22
N PRO A 73 -15.69 -1.88 -23.64
CA PRO A 73 -17.09 -1.76 -24.03
C PRO A 73 -17.63 -0.33 -23.91
N ALA A 74 -18.45 0.09 -24.88
CA ALA A 74 -18.94 1.47 -24.97
C ALA A 74 -19.81 1.88 -23.77
N ASP A 75 -20.65 0.96 -23.30
CA ASP A 75 -21.51 1.13 -22.13
C ASP A 75 -20.70 1.33 -20.84
N GLN A 76 -19.61 0.58 -20.66
CA GLN A 76 -18.73 0.75 -19.51
C GLN A 76 -17.97 2.07 -19.56
N PHE A 77 -17.49 2.46 -20.74
CA PHE A 77 -16.87 3.75 -20.97
C PHE A 77 -17.82 4.92 -20.64
N ASP A 78 -19.03 4.90 -21.20
CA ASP A 78 -20.02 5.98 -21.00
C ASP A 78 -20.43 6.09 -19.54
N ASN A 79 -20.66 4.95 -18.88
CA ASN A 79 -20.91 4.89 -17.46
C ASN A 79 -19.75 5.51 -16.67
N ARG A 80 -18.51 5.12 -16.99
CA ARG A 80 -17.33 5.60 -16.26
C ARG A 80 -17.10 7.09 -16.45
N LEU A 81 -17.22 7.58 -17.68
CA LEU A 81 -17.08 8.99 -18.01
C LEU A 81 -18.13 9.84 -17.27
N ARG A 82 -19.37 9.37 -17.18
CA ARG A 82 -20.43 10.03 -16.42
C ARG A 82 -20.06 10.19 -14.94
N VAL A 83 -19.53 9.13 -14.31
CA VAL A 83 -19.11 9.17 -12.90
C VAL A 83 -17.93 10.14 -12.68
N LEU A 84 -16.92 10.07 -13.54
CA LEU A 84 -15.76 10.98 -13.47
C LEU A 84 -16.17 12.45 -13.66
N ARG A 85 -17.17 12.72 -14.51
CA ARG A 85 -17.75 14.06 -14.64
C ARG A 85 -18.53 14.49 -13.40
N GLY A 86 -19.38 13.62 -12.86
CA GLY A 86 -20.18 13.90 -11.66
C GLY A 86 -19.33 14.23 -10.43
N LEU A 87 -18.13 13.64 -10.33
CA LEU A 87 -17.19 13.89 -9.23
C LEU A 87 -16.17 15.00 -9.52
N GLY A 88 -16.30 15.68 -10.66
CA GLY A 88 -15.43 16.78 -11.05
C GLY A 88 -14.00 16.37 -11.42
N ALA A 89 -13.76 15.07 -11.62
CA ALA A 89 -12.48 14.54 -12.09
C ALA A 89 -12.25 14.86 -13.56
N ILE A 90 -13.31 14.90 -14.36
CA ILE A 90 -13.30 15.41 -15.73
C ILE A 90 -14.31 16.56 -15.81
N ARG A 91 -13.88 17.72 -16.30
CA ARG A 91 -14.73 18.91 -16.39
C ARG A 91 -14.59 19.58 -17.73
N GLU A 92 -15.62 20.30 -18.13
CA GLU A 92 -15.55 21.20 -19.29
C GLU A 92 -14.53 22.31 -19.01
N VAL A 93 -13.77 22.69 -20.05
CA VAL A 93 -12.71 23.71 -19.91
C VAL A 93 -13.32 25.08 -19.62
N PHE A 94 -14.47 25.39 -20.24
CA PHE A 94 -15.19 26.64 -20.06
C PHE A 94 -16.70 26.35 -19.95
N PRO A 95 -17.43 27.06 -19.08
CA PRO A 95 -18.89 26.95 -18.99
C PRO A 95 -19.55 27.72 -20.14
N LYS A 96 -19.42 27.22 -21.37
CA LYS A 96 -20.02 27.81 -22.58
C LYS A 96 -21.02 26.81 -23.20
N PRO A 97 -22.14 27.29 -23.75
CA PRO A 97 -23.04 26.44 -24.53
C PRO A 97 -22.26 25.75 -25.66
N ASN A 98 -22.47 24.44 -25.83
CA ASN A 98 -21.85 23.59 -26.85
C ASN A 98 -20.33 23.39 -26.73
N GLN A 99 -19.73 23.55 -25.55
CA GLN A 99 -18.31 23.21 -25.37
C GLN A 99 -18.10 21.70 -25.46
N LEU A 100 -17.22 21.28 -26.37
CA LEU A 100 -16.92 19.86 -26.61
C LEU A 100 -15.59 19.43 -26.00
N ARG A 101 -14.84 20.35 -25.37
CA ARG A 101 -13.51 20.08 -24.80
C ARG A 101 -13.54 19.92 -23.28
N TYR A 102 -12.85 18.90 -22.82
CA TYR A 102 -12.77 18.48 -21.42
C TYR A 102 -11.32 18.55 -20.92
N ARG A 103 -11.16 18.67 -19.60
CA ARG A 103 -9.88 18.55 -18.90
C ARG A 103 -10.01 17.61 -17.71
N ALA A 104 -8.94 16.88 -17.42
CA ALA A 104 -8.81 16.11 -16.20
C ALA A 104 -8.36 17.01 -15.03
N SER A 105 -8.80 16.67 -13.83
CA SER A 105 -8.33 17.28 -12.59
C SER A 105 -7.01 16.62 -12.17
N PHE A 106 -5.96 17.41 -11.98
CA PHE A 106 -4.68 16.92 -11.44
C PHE A 106 -4.84 16.12 -10.14
N THR A 107 -5.69 16.57 -9.22
CA THR A 107 -6.00 15.85 -7.97
C THR A 107 -6.51 14.43 -8.21
N SER A 108 -7.26 14.20 -9.29
CA SER A 108 -7.81 12.88 -9.63
C SER A 108 -6.75 11.97 -10.23
N VAL A 109 -5.80 12.53 -10.98
CA VAL A 109 -4.63 11.80 -11.49
C VAL A 109 -3.75 11.35 -10.33
N VAL A 110 -3.40 12.26 -9.41
CA VAL A 110 -2.61 11.95 -8.21
C VAL A 110 -3.33 10.93 -7.33
N GLY A 111 -4.64 11.08 -7.15
CA GLY A 111 -5.47 10.12 -6.43
C GLY A 111 -5.42 8.73 -7.06
N LEU A 112 -5.56 8.61 -8.38
CA LEU A 112 -5.43 7.32 -9.07
C LEU A 112 -4.02 6.70 -8.90
N MET A 113 -2.95 7.51 -9.00
CA MET A 113 -1.59 7.02 -8.78
C MET A 113 -1.41 6.44 -7.37
N PHE A 114 -1.97 7.10 -6.35
CA PHE A 114 -1.96 6.60 -4.97
C PHE A 114 -2.70 5.26 -4.86
N VAL A 115 -3.86 5.15 -5.50
CA VAL A 115 -4.68 3.94 -5.48
C VAL A 115 -3.97 2.76 -6.15
N ARG A 116 -3.42 2.96 -7.35
CA ARG A 116 -2.63 1.92 -8.05
C ARG A 116 -1.48 1.43 -7.20
N ARG A 117 -0.75 2.36 -6.62
CA ARG A 117 0.37 2.05 -5.73
C ARG A 117 -0.05 1.25 -4.50
N MET A 118 -1.20 1.58 -3.91
CA MET A 118 -1.78 0.80 -2.80
C MET A 118 -2.19 -0.61 -3.23
N MET A 119 -2.66 -0.79 -4.47
CA MET A 119 -3.04 -2.09 -5.02
C MET A 119 -1.82 -2.95 -5.39
N ASP A 120 -0.79 -2.35 -5.98
CA ASP A 120 0.38 -3.05 -6.50
C ASP A 120 1.39 -3.41 -5.41
N ASP A 121 1.72 -2.45 -4.53
CA ASP A 121 2.80 -2.59 -3.55
C ASP A 121 2.30 -2.87 -2.11
N GLY A 122 0.98 -2.84 -1.90
CA GLY A 122 0.33 -3.02 -0.59
C GLY A 122 0.59 -1.90 0.43
N GLY A 123 -0.09 -1.99 1.59
CA GLY A 123 -0.03 -0.95 2.64
C GLY A 123 1.34 -0.75 3.32
N GLN A 124 2.25 -1.72 3.23
CA GLN A 124 3.59 -1.62 3.86
C GLN A 124 4.55 -0.70 3.11
N SER A 125 4.57 -0.80 1.78
CA SER A 125 5.36 0.09 0.92
C SER A 125 4.89 1.54 1.06
N GLU A 126 3.60 1.73 1.34
CA GLU A 126 3.07 3.05 1.68
C GLU A 126 3.56 3.56 3.05
N MET A 127 3.84 2.70 4.05
CA MET A 127 4.46 3.19 5.29
C MET A 127 5.82 3.79 5.03
N HIS A 128 6.66 3.09 4.27
CA HIS A 128 8.01 3.54 4.02
C HIS A 128 8.01 4.91 3.34
N ARG A 129 7.03 5.14 2.46
CA ARG A 129 6.81 6.42 1.79
C ARG A 129 6.24 7.48 2.74
N LEU A 130 5.26 7.13 3.56
CA LEU A 130 4.69 8.04 4.57
C LEU A 130 5.77 8.49 5.54
N LEU A 131 6.54 7.57 6.12
CA LEU A 131 7.63 7.90 7.03
C LEU A 131 8.72 8.74 6.35
N ALA A 132 9.07 8.44 5.10
CA ALA A 132 10.04 9.25 4.35
C ALA A 132 9.52 10.68 4.10
N LEU A 133 8.22 10.83 3.83
CA LEU A 133 7.61 12.15 3.67
C LEU A 133 7.57 12.92 5.00
N GLU A 134 7.22 12.24 6.10
CA GLU A 134 7.22 12.87 7.43
C GLU A 134 8.63 13.26 7.88
N ASP A 135 9.66 12.46 7.58
CA ASP A 135 11.06 12.83 7.79
C ASP A 135 11.42 14.12 7.03
N LEU A 136 11.01 14.25 5.77
CA LEU A 136 11.24 15.46 4.98
C LEU A 136 10.48 16.66 5.54
N ASN A 137 9.22 16.47 5.94
CA ASN A 137 8.38 17.54 6.51
C ASN A 137 8.99 18.03 7.83
N VAL A 138 9.35 17.13 8.74
CA VAL A 138 9.93 17.50 10.04
C VAL A 138 11.31 18.16 9.88
N ALA A 139 12.07 17.78 8.85
CA ALA A 139 13.34 18.40 8.51
C ALA A 139 13.20 19.80 7.87
N ASP A 140 12.06 20.14 7.26
CA ASP A 140 11.85 21.47 6.64
C ASP A 140 11.97 22.58 7.70
N PRO A 141 12.87 23.58 7.53
CA PRO A 141 13.01 24.69 8.46
C PRO A 141 11.73 25.49 8.71
N ARG A 142 10.76 25.44 7.79
CA ARG A 142 9.49 26.17 7.89
C ARG A 142 8.44 25.44 8.71
N THR A 143 8.62 24.15 8.96
CA THR A 143 7.68 23.34 9.74
C THR A 143 7.54 23.89 11.16
N THR A 144 6.30 23.99 11.59
CA THR A 144 5.92 24.52 12.90
C THR A 144 5.82 23.40 13.94
N MET A 145 5.85 23.76 15.23
CA MET A 145 5.67 22.83 16.33
C MET A 145 4.29 22.14 16.28
N GLU A 146 3.25 22.87 15.87
CA GLU A 146 1.89 22.34 15.75
C GLU A 146 1.80 21.25 14.66
N GLU A 147 2.38 21.51 13.49
CA GLU A 147 2.45 20.53 12.40
C GLU A 147 3.23 19.28 12.80
N ALA A 148 4.37 19.45 13.47
CA ALA A 148 5.16 18.32 13.98
C ALA A 148 4.41 17.52 15.06
N GLY A 149 3.70 18.20 15.96
CA GLY A 149 2.84 17.58 16.95
C GLY A 149 1.70 16.77 16.30
N GLN A 150 1.06 17.33 15.28
CA GLN A 150 0.00 16.64 14.53
C GLN A 150 0.53 15.43 13.76
N SER A 151 1.72 15.54 13.15
CA SER A 151 2.42 14.41 12.52
C SER A 151 2.66 13.29 13.52
N ALA A 152 3.22 13.59 14.70
CA ALA A 152 3.46 12.59 15.75
C ALA A 152 2.16 11.92 16.24
N VAL A 153 1.07 12.68 16.39
CA VAL A 153 -0.26 12.13 16.74
C VAL A 153 -0.78 11.19 15.65
N ASN A 154 -0.66 11.58 14.38
CA ASN A 154 -1.13 10.78 13.24
C ASN A 154 -0.35 9.47 13.13
N LEU A 155 0.98 9.54 13.25
CA LEU A 155 1.86 8.36 13.28
C LEU A 155 1.54 7.44 14.46
N THR A 156 1.30 8.00 15.64
CA THR A 156 0.89 7.22 16.81
C THR A 156 -0.37 6.40 16.53
N ARG A 157 -1.37 7.00 15.90
CA ARG A 157 -2.62 6.31 15.53
C ARG A 157 -2.37 5.23 14.49
N ALA A 158 -1.57 5.51 13.46
CA ALA A 158 -1.20 4.53 12.44
C ALA A 158 -0.50 3.30 13.05
N PHE A 159 0.53 3.51 13.87
CA PHE A 159 1.24 2.42 14.54
C PHE A 159 0.36 1.62 15.49
N ARG A 160 -0.58 2.26 16.21
CA ARG A 160 -1.55 1.55 17.06
C ARG A 160 -2.49 0.65 16.26
N LEU A 161 -3.01 1.14 15.13
CA LEU A 161 -3.87 0.34 14.25
C LEU A 161 -3.13 -0.88 13.69
N TRP A 162 -1.86 -0.71 13.32
CA TRP A 162 -1.06 -1.83 12.81
C TRP A 162 -0.64 -2.82 13.87
N ALA A 163 -0.25 -2.33 15.05
CA ALA A 163 0.00 -3.22 16.18
C ALA A 163 -1.24 -4.08 16.47
N LEU A 164 -2.44 -3.48 16.42
CA LEU A 164 -3.70 -4.20 16.60
C LEU A 164 -3.97 -5.23 15.49
N GLU A 165 -3.76 -4.87 14.22
CA GLU A 165 -3.89 -5.80 13.09
C GLU A 165 -2.96 -7.01 13.27
N LEU A 166 -1.68 -6.76 13.58
CA LEU A 166 -0.69 -7.81 13.80
C LEU A 166 -1.04 -8.69 15.00
N VAL A 167 -1.45 -8.11 16.12
CA VAL A 167 -1.91 -8.87 17.29
C VAL A 167 -3.11 -9.75 16.91
N THR A 168 -4.07 -9.22 16.15
CA THR A 168 -5.23 -9.99 15.69
C THR A 168 -4.82 -11.17 14.81
N LEU A 169 -3.90 -10.95 13.86
CA LEU A 169 -3.33 -12.01 13.02
C LEU A 169 -2.57 -13.06 13.84
N THR A 170 -1.87 -12.65 14.89
CA THR A 170 -1.21 -13.61 15.80
C THR A 170 -2.17 -14.45 16.63
N MET A 171 -3.42 -14.01 16.81
CA MET A 171 -4.48 -14.77 17.49
C MET A 171 -5.33 -15.60 16.52
N GLY A 172 -5.32 -15.27 15.23
CA GLY A 172 -6.03 -16.00 14.16
C GLY A 172 -5.39 -17.34 13.80
N THR A 173 -5.78 -17.94 12.69
CA THR A 173 -5.18 -19.18 12.19
C THR A 173 -3.77 -18.94 11.63
N ILE A 174 -2.98 -20.00 11.55
CA ILE A 174 -1.63 -19.91 10.97
C ILE A 174 -1.66 -19.66 9.46
N GLU A 175 -2.73 -20.10 8.80
CA GLU A 175 -2.95 -19.90 7.37
C GLU A 175 -3.22 -18.43 7.05
N GLU A 176 -4.12 -17.78 7.80
CA GLU A 176 -4.34 -16.33 7.70
C GLU A 176 -3.06 -15.55 7.96
N LEU A 177 -2.28 -15.93 8.97
CA LEU A 177 -1.00 -15.28 9.25
C LEU A 177 0.00 -15.47 8.10
N ARG A 178 -0.02 -16.63 7.44
CA ARG A 178 0.84 -16.96 6.30
C ARG A 178 0.48 -16.16 5.05
N GLU A 179 -0.81 -16.00 4.75
CA GLU A 179 -1.26 -15.14 3.65
C GLU A 179 -0.83 -13.68 3.85
N GLN A 180 -0.76 -13.23 5.10
CA GLN A 180 -0.33 -11.88 5.46
C GLN A 180 1.18 -11.75 5.72
N ALA A 181 1.97 -12.83 5.57
CA ALA A 181 3.41 -12.83 5.82
C ALA A 181 4.21 -11.78 5.02
N PRO A 182 3.87 -11.45 3.76
CA PRO A 182 4.52 -10.35 3.05
C PRO A 182 4.44 -9.01 3.78
N LYS A 183 3.38 -8.79 4.58
CA LYS A 183 3.23 -7.60 5.45
C LYS A 183 4.11 -7.63 6.70
N LEU A 184 5.01 -8.59 6.86
CA LEU A 184 5.97 -8.61 7.97
C LEU A 184 7.39 -8.23 7.50
N TRP A 185 7.62 -8.15 6.19
CA TRP A 185 8.92 -7.81 5.64
C TRP A 185 9.23 -6.32 5.81
N GLY A 186 10.45 -5.98 6.24
CA GLY A 186 10.85 -4.58 6.44
C GLY A 186 10.28 -3.91 7.69
N THR A 187 9.55 -4.62 8.55
CA THR A 187 9.01 -4.10 9.83
C THR A 187 10.07 -3.47 10.73
N GLU A 188 11.29 -4.04 10.76
CA GLU A 188 12.43 -3.48 11.50
C GLU A 188 12.88 -2.13 10.96
N GLU A 189 12.95 -1.99 9.63
CA GLU A 189 13.34 -0.74 8.97
C GLU A 189 12.28 0.35 9.17
N ILE A 190 10.99 -0.02 9.12
CA ILE A 190 9.87 0.89 9.46
C ILE A 190 10.02 1.40 10.89
N ALA A 191 10.21 0.51 11.86
CA ALA A 191 10.36 0.88 13.26
C ALA A 191 11.58 1.77 13.49
N ARG A 192 12.71 1.45 12.85
CA ARG A 192 13.96 2.22 12.94
C ARG A 192 13.79 3.63 12.39
N ARG A 193 13.15 3.79 11.22
CA ARG A 193 12.86 5.13 10.65
C ARG A 193 11.95 5.93 11.55
N ALA A 194 10.86 5.34 12.04
CA ALA A 194 9.94 6.01 12.94
C ALA A 194 10.60 6.44 14.26
N GLN A 195 11.54 5.64 14.79
CA GLN A 195 12.37 6.04 15.94
C GLN A 195 13.28 7.22 15.61
N GLY A 196 13.86 7.24 14.40
CA GLY A 196 14.64 8.37 13.90
C GLY A 196 13.81 9.64 13.84
N LEU A 197 12.63 9.58 13.21
CA LEU A 197 11.68 10.69 13.13
C LEU A 197 11.28 11.21 14.52
N HIS A 198 10.92 10.30 15.43
CA HIS A 198 10.66 10.63 16.83
C HIS A 198 11.83 11.42 17.45
N GLY A 199 13.07 10.96 17.23
CA GLY A 199 14.26 11.64 17.72
C GLY A 199 14.43 13.04 17.13
N THR A 200 14.21 13.20 15.83
CA THR A 200 14.28 14.49 15.14
C THR A 200 13.25 15.48 15.69
N ILE A 201 11.99 15.05 15.86
CA ILE A 201 10.91 15.89 16.41
C ILE A 201 11.28 16.35 17.83
N LEU A 202 11.67 15.41 18.70
CA LEU A 202 11.94 15.72 20.11
C LEU A 202 13.19 16.60 20.28
N THR A 203 14.18 16.44 19.41
CA THR A 203 15.39 17.29 19.42
C THR A 203 15.06 18.73 19.04
N ARG A 204 14.15 18.93 18.09
CA ARG A 204 13.78 20.26 17.59
C ARG A 204 12.72 20.95 18.45
N TRP A 205 11.78 20.19 18.99
CA TRP A 205 10.69 20.69 19.84
C TRP A 205 10.55 19.84 21.11
N PRO A 206 11.38 20.09 22.13
CA PRO A 206 11.34 19.37 23.41
C PRO A 206 9.98 19.45 24.12
N GLU A 207 9.19 20.48 23.87
CA GLU A 207 7.85 20.68 24.42
C GLU A 207 6.86 19.58 24.01
N LEU A 208 7.15 18.84 22.93
CA LEU A 208 6.35 17.72 22.45
C LEU A 208 6.65 16.39 23.18
N ASP A 209 7.45 16.38 24.25
CA ASP A 209 7.87 15.18 24.99
C ASP A 209 6.73 14.18 25.28
N ARG A 210 5.57 14.67 25.75
CA ARG A 210 4.41 13.82 26.03
C ARG A 210 3.87 13.14 24.78
N VAL A 211 3.74 13.89 23.67
CA VAL A 211 3.25 13.37 22.39
C VAL A 211 4.25 12.38 21.79
N CYS A 212 5.54 12.71 21.85
CA CYS A 212 6.62 11.82 21.42
C CYS A 212 6.69 10.54 22.27
N THR A 213 6.38 10.60 23.56
CA THR A 213 6.28 9.41 24.42
C THR A 213 5.17 8.47 23.96
N ASP A 214 4.00 8.99 23.59
CA ASP A 214 2.91 8.18 23.03
C ASP A 214 3.30 7.54 21.70
N LEU A 215 3.99 8.29 20.82
CA LEU A 215 4.51 7.79 19.56
C LEU A 215 5.52 6.66 19.79
N ARG A 216 6.48 6.86 20.68
CA ARG A 216 7.50 5.86 21.02
C ARG A 216 6.88 4.58 21.57
N ALA A 217 5.88 4.69 22.43
CA ALA A 217 5.15 3.54 22.95
C ALA A 217 4.41 2.77 21.83
N ALA A 218 3.77 3.49 20.89
CA ALA A 218 3.10 2.88 19.75
C ALA A 218 4.08 2.17 18.80
N ILE A 219 5.25 2.76 18.52
CA ILE A 219 6.30 2.13 17.71
C ILE A 219 6.77 0.82 18.37
N TYR A 220 7.03 0.83 19.68
CA TYR A 220 7.43 -0.39 20.38
C TYR A 220 6.36 -1.47 20.38
N ALA A 221 5.09 -1.11 20.57
CA ALA A 221 3.98 -2.07 20.49
C ALA A 221 3.90 -2.72 19.11
N TYR A 222 4.09 -1.93 18.04
CA TYR A 222 4.16 -2.45 16.67
C TYR A 222 5.36 -3.39 16.45
N SER A 223 6.56 -3.00 16.87
CA SER A 223 7.75 -3.86 16.75
C SER A 223 7.58 -5.18 17.50
N ASP A 224 6.97 -5.14 18.67
CA ASP A 224 6.71 -6.30 19.50
C ASP A 224 5.65 -7.23 18.88
N ALA A 225 4.55 -6.68 18.38
CA ALA A 225 3.55 -7.44 17.62
C ALA A 225 4.15 -8.07 16.35
N SER A 226 5.00 -7.33 15.63
CA SER A 226 5.69 -7.81 14.42
C SER A 226 6.61 -8.99 14.74
N ARG A 227 7.41 -8.90 15.82
CA ARG A 227 8.28 -10.00 16.28
C ARG A 227 7.48 -11.23 16.70
N ARG A 228 6.35 -11.06 17.40
CA ARG A 228 5.47 -12.18 17.76
C ARG A 228 4.89 -12.86 16.53
N ALA A 229 4.44 -12.10 15.55
CA ALA A 229 3.91 -12.61 14.29
C ALA A 229 4.97 -13.40 13.51
N ALA A 230 6.16 -12.83 13.36
CA ALA A 230 7.28 -13.49 12.71
C ALA A 230 7.73 -14.77 13.45
N GLY A 231 7.80 -14.71 14.80
CA GLY A 231 8.13 -15.87 15.63
C GLY A 231 7.13 -17.01 15.45
N ARG A 232 5.82 -16.70 15.48
CA ARG A 232 4.77 -17.69 15.26
C ARG A 232 4.83 -18.33 13.85
N LEU A 233 5.15 -17.55 12.83
CA LEU A 233 5.39 -18.07 11.48
C LEU A 233 6.62 -18.99 11.43
N ALA A 234 7.71 -18.61 12.09
CA ALA A 234 8.92 -19.43 12.17
C ALA A 234 8.67 -20.76 12.91
N ASP A 235 7.95 -20.72 14.04
CA ASP A 235 7.56 -21.91 14.79
C ASP A 235 6.68 -22.84 13.96
N SER A 236 5.73 -22.28 13.21
CA SER A 236 4.93 -23.07 12.27
C SER A 236 5.77 -23.62 11.13
N ALA A 237 6.71 -22.85 10.55
CA ALA A 237 7.57 -23.31 9.47
C ALA A 237 8.40 -24.53 9.90
N GLY A 238 8.95 -24.49 11.12
CA GLY A 238 9.66 -25.61 11.71
C GLY A 238 8.77 -26.83 11.95
N THR A 239 7.48 -26.62 12.18
CA THR A 239 6.50 -27.69 12.43
C THR A 239 5.91 -28.28 11.14
N THR A 240 5.61 -27.46 10.12
CA THR A 240 4.96 -27.87 8.86
C THR A 240 5.94 -28.12 7.71
N ARG A 241 7.25 -27.87 7.90
CA ARG A 241 8.34 -28.15 6.93
C ARG A 241 8.13 -27.47 5.56
N ASN A 242 7.40 -26.36 5.51
CA ASN A 242 7.03 -25.71 4.27
C ASN A 242 8.00 -24.56 3.90
N LEU A 243 8.75 -24.75 2.81
CA LEU A 243 9.80 -23.83 2.34
C LEU A 243 9.28 -22.59 1.58
N THR A 244 7.96 -22.48 1.35
CA THR A 244 7.36 -21.37 0.57
C THR A 244 7.24 -20.03 1.33
N LEU A 245 7.92 -19.88 2.47
CA LEU A 245 7.76 -18.73 3.36
C LEU A 245 8.71 -17.56 3.10
N LEU A 246 9.77 -17.77 2.30
CA LEU A 246 10.67 -16.69 1.90
C LEU A 246 10.45 -16.31 0.44
N PRO A 247 10.47 -15.02 0.08
CA PRO A 247 10.49 -14.58 -1.31
C PRO A 247 11.78 -15.07 -2.00
N THR A 248 11.72 -15.25 -3.31
CA THR A 248 12.82 -15.82 -4.13
C THR A 248 14.14 -15.09 -3.94
N GLU A 249 14.11 -13.75 -3.84
CA GLU A 249 15.27 -12.89 -3.62
C GLU A 249 15.90 -13.09 -2.25
N THR A 250 15.08 -13.29 -1.21
CA THR A 250 15.54 -13.59 0.14
C THR A 250 16.12 -14.99 0.22
N TRP A 251 15.51 -15.97 -0.45
CA TRP A 251 16.10 -17.31 -0.61
C TRP A 251 17.46 -17.25 -1.30
N ARG A 252 17.57 -16.51 -2.40
CA ARG A 252 18.83 -16.33 -3.13
C ARG A 252 19.92 -15.72 -2.24
N THR A 253 19.58 -14.67 -1.50
CA THR A 253 20.52 -13.99 -0.60
C THR A 253 20.93 -14.91 0.56
N PHE A 254 19.98 -15.62 1.16
CA PHE A 254 20.26 -16.58 2.24
C PHE A 254 21.14 -17.73 1.75
N ALA A 255 20.83 -18.31 0.58
CA ALA A 255 21.64 -19.36 -0.05
C ALA A 255 23.08 -18.93 -0.36
N GLN A 256 23.29 -17.65 -0.68
CA GLN A 256 24.63 -17.12 -0.99
C GLN A 256 25.46 -16.74 0.24
N THR A 257 24.81 -16.40 1.36
CA THR A 257 25.47 -15.80 2.54
C THR A 257 25.49 -16.67 3.78
N ALA A 258 24.60 -17.67 3.88
CA ALA A 258 24.55 -18.57 5.03
C ALA A 258 25.68 -19.62 4.99
N SER A 259 26.12 -20.06 6.17
CA SER A 259 27.05 -21.18 6.28
C SER A 259 26.39 -22.49 5.85
N ARG A 260 27.21 -23.49 5.51
CA ARG A 260 26.74 -24.83 5.13
C ARG A 260 25.84 -25.45 6.19
N GLU A 261 26.14 -25.26 7.46
CA GLU A 261 25.37 -25.77 8.59
C GLU A 261 24.00 -25.11 8.69
N ARG A 262 23.91 -23.79 8.45
CA ARG A 262 22.63 -23.06 8.44
C ARG A 262 21.78 -23.43 7.23
N LEU A 263 22.39 -23.72 6.08
CA LEU A 263 21.68 -24.22 4.91
C LEU A 263 21.20 -25.67 5.11
N ALA A 264 22.03 -26.51 5.72
CA ALA A 264 21.67 -27.89 6.03
C ALA A 264 20.57 -27.96 7.09
N ALA A 265 20.57 -27.07 8.09
CA ALA A 265 19.53 -27.00 9.13
C ALA A 265 18.12 -26.77 8.56
N VAL A 266 18.00 -26.04 7.44
CA VAL A 266 16.73 -25.86 6.72
C VAL A 266 16.21 -27.17 6.13
N LEU A 267 17.12 -28.06 5.75
CA LEU A 267 16.83 -29.38 5.18
C LEU A 267 16.87 -30.50 6.24
N ASP A 268 17.07 -30.16 7.51
CA ASP A 268 17.20 -31.15 8.57
C ASP A 268 15.85 -31.83 8.80
N GLY A 269 15.83 -33.16 8.70
CA GLY A 269 14.59 -33.95 8.72
C GLY A 269 13.83 -34.05 7.39
N PHE A 270 14.37 -33.54 6.27
CA PHE A 270 13.88 -33.90 4.94
C PHE A 270 14.35 -35.31 4.56
N VAL A 271 13.40 -36.21 4.31
CA VAL A 271 13.69 -37.50 3.68
C VAL A 271 13.72 -37.27 2.18
N PHE A 272 14.91 -37.20 1.62
CA PHE A 272 15.07 -37.33 0.18
C PHE A 272 14.87 -38.80 -0.17
N ASP A 273 14.04 -39.09 -1.17
CA ASP A 273 14.04 -40.43 -1.76
C ASP A 273 15.48 -40.79 -2.12
N ALA A 274 15.90 -41.99 -1.72
CA ALA A 274 17.19 -42.50 -2.13
C ALA A 274 17.24 -42.42 -3.67
N PRO A 275 18.36 -41.98 -4.28
CA PRO A 275 18.48 -41.99 -5.72
C PRO A 275 18.12 -43.39 -6.20
N ALA A 276 17.22 -43.47 -7.19
CA ALA A 276 16.80 -44.75 -7.75
C ALA A 276 18.05 -45.61 -7.99
N PRO A 277 18.10 -46.86 -7.50
CA PRO A 277 19.28 -47.69 -7.67
C PRO A 277 19.64 -47.72 -9.15
N TRP A 278 20.91 -47.48 -9.46
CA TRP A 278 21.41 -47.35 -10.84
C TRP A 278 21.26 -48.66 -11.64
N HIS A 279 20.82 -49.72 -10.96
CA HIS A 279 20.63 -51.05 -11.48
C HIS A 279 19.23 -51.53 -11.14
N ASP A 280 18.53 -52.02 -12.16
CA ASP A 280 17.30 -52.78 -12.02
C ASP A 280 17.58 -54.03 -11.14
N PRO A 281 16.85 -54.24 -10.04
CA PRO A 281 17.00 -55.44 -9.21
C PRO A 281 16.88 -56.75 -10.01
N ALA A 282 16.09 -56.77 -11.08
CA ALA A 282 15.99 -57.93 -11.98
C ALA A 282 17.23 -58.12 -12.87
N ALA A 283 18.04 -57.08 -13.09
CA ALA A 283 19.34 -57.19 -13.76
C ALA A 283 20.41 -57.75 -12.82
N ILE A 284 20.36 -57.41 -11.53
CA ILE A 284 21.26 -57.97 -10.51
C ILE A 284 20.95 -59.46 -10.28
N ALA A 285 19.68 -59.84 -10.16
CA ALA A 285 19.30 -61.24 -10.00
C ALA A 285 19.77 -62.11 -11.18
N ARG A 286 19.61 -61.63 -12.41
CA ARG A 286 20.10 -62.32 -13.61
C ARG A 286 21.62 -62.47 -13.66
N ALA A 287 22.37 -61.51 -13.11
CA ALA A 287 23.83 -61.56 -13.06
C ALA A 287 24.39 -62.49 -11.97
N VAL A 288 23.54 -62.95 -11.03
CA VAL A 288 23.93 -63.91 -9.98
C VAL A 288 23.55 -65.35 -10.37
N ASP A 289 22.65 -65.51 -11.34
CA ASP A 289 22.21 -66.81 -11.88
C ASP A 289 23.05 -67.30 -13.10
N GLU A 290 24.06 -66.53 -13.54
CA GLU A 290 25.12 -66.91 -14.50
C GLU A 290 26.44 -67.25 -13.78
#